data_AF-A0A956K1B3-F1
#
_entry.id   AF-A0A956K1B3-F1
#
_cell.length_a   1.000
_cell.length_b   1.000
_cell.length_c   1.000
_cell.angle_alpha   90.00
_cell.angle_beta   90.00
_cell.angle_gamma   90.00
#
_symmetry.space_group_name_H-M   'P 1'
#
loop_
_entity.id
_entity.type
_entity.pdbx_description
1 polymer ?
#
loop_
_entity_poly.entity_id
_entity_poly.type
_entity_poly.pdbx_seq_one_letter_code
_entity_poly.pdbx_strand_id
1 'polypeptide(L)'
;MVSATYRVCGRDLSSARSSTIAPAIAMILGLLLAVGCGAHGATPAAAPVAPEAPPADPMLRHVPADAPWVLAMLEPIPEQIYDLLIPSVGADSGIYDPALQALRANPHRTPLENLWMGYLDTLRGMPSGEVADRMGLGKRPRLVVYGLPLYPALRAEVADSGRLFDTLTGLVGRAQMHYSVSHRADQLLLQIELTDTVHLAIAFPSTTEIAAAIYPAADEERYLRHVLGEDLPSRSLGDSGALTRLEHDHGLLPHMIGTVDTAGLIAALGPVTGIDPACDGDAARLAALVPRLVFGYEQLDARGMVTILRAVVDPAIVDALEAVRVEVPGLADAAAGHPLAVVGGGLDLQAAAVILGRTQDLLGAHPFRCPALRSLDRLAGQLAFQIRTQIPPPLDEVLGGRVTLDDVEVDPSGAHVLAHGVVVAGSTAPLVDAAASVVPQLAAVADDGAPVVVSTAGFQVSWLGDVAIARRGRLLGFATGPAALAAVEHEVAGAGDREVAGRSPLLLIGYDVLRILELSGATSTLPGGDSGMVTQFYRNVSFLVMSVDVDPRGVALRLGVSFDAR
;
A
#
# COMPACT_ATOMS: atom_id res chain seq x y z
N MET A 1 -13.78 22.19 33.29
CA MET A 1 -12.80 23.30 33.18
C MET A 1 -11.52 22.74 32.59
N VAL A 2 -10.90 23.50 31.70
CA VAL A 2 -9.79 23.16 30.78
C VAL A 2 -10.24 22.44 29.51
N SER A 3 -10.72 23.25 28.56
CA SER A 3 -10.73 22.95 27.12
C SER A 3 -9.46 23.58 26.54
N ALA A 4 -8.62 22.79 25.88
CA ALA A 4 -7.45 23.26 25.17
C ALA A 4 -7.75 23.29 23.67
N THR A 5 -8.06 24.47 23.17
CA THR A 5 -8.27 24.78 21.76
C THR A 5 -6.91 24.92 21.07
N TYR A 6 -6.56 23.98 20.19
CA TYR A 6 -5.45 24.19 19.25
C TYR A 6 -5.91 25.09 18.10
N ARG A 7 -5.38 26.30 18.03
CA ARG A 7 -5.44 27.18 16.85
C ARG A 7 -4.09 27.12 16.13
N VAL A 8 -4.07 26.57 14.92
CA VAL A 8 -2.96 26.76 13.98
C VAL A 8 -3.54 27.40 12.71
N CYS A 9 -3.04 28.60 12.38
CA CYS A 9 -3.21 29.32 11.12
C CYS A 9 -4.64 29.71 10.67
N GLY A 10 -5.30 30.61 11.41
CA GLY A 10 -5.93 31.83 10.87
C GLY A 10 -6.92 31.78 9.69
N ARG A 11 -7.47 30.63 9.31
CA ARG A 11 -8.61 30.50 8.38
C ARG A 11 -9.67 29.60 9.01
N ASP A 12 -10.89 30.10 9.07
CA ASP A 12 -12.08 29.30 9.35
C ASP A 12 -12.26 28.27 8.22
N LEU A 13 -11.84 27.03 8.49
CA LEU A 13 -12.11 25.86 7.64
C LEU A 13 -13.58 25.39 7.75
N SER A 14 -14.43 26.08 8.52
CA SER A 14 -15.85 25.77 8.67
C SER A 14 -16.71 26.13 7.45
N SER A 15 -16.12 26.74 6.40
CA SER A 15 -16.81 27.06 5.13
C SER A 15 -16.33 26.26 3.92
N ALA A 16 -15.36 25.35 4.08
CA ALA A 16 -15.09 24.35 3.07
C ALA A 16 -16.27 23.36 3.10
N ARG A 17 -17.24 23.56 2.21
CA ARG A 17 -18.26 22.53 1.89
C ARG A 17 -17.50 21.21 1.79
N SER A 18 -17.86 20.24 2.63
CA SER A 18 -17.31 18.90 2.56
C SER A 18 -17.40 18.45 1.10
N SER A 19 -16.24 18.19 0.50
CA SER A 19 -16.19 17.66 -0.86
C SER A 19 -16.86 16.29 -0.83
N THR A 20 -18.13 16.25 -1.24
CA THR A 20 -19.01 15.06 -1.33
C THR A 20 -18.50 13.99 -2.30
N ILE A 21 -17.39 14.27 -3.00
CA ILE A 21 -16.69 13.34 -3.88
C ILE A 21 -15.94 12.26 -3.08
N ALA A 22 -15.39 12.60 -1.90
CA ALA A 22 -14.63 11.67 -1.08
C ALA A 22 -15.43 10.42 -0.60
N PRO A 23 -16.67 10.54 -0.09
CA PRO A 23 -17.46 9.37 0.29
C PRO A 23 -17.95 8.54 -0.91
N ALA A 24 -18.17 9.17 -2.08
CA ALA A 24 -18.56 8.47 -3.31
C ALA A 24 -17.45 7.56 -3.85
N ILE A 25 -16.20 8.06 -3.83
CA ILE A 25 -15.01 7.26 -4.14
C ILE A 25 -14.83 6.14 -3.10
N ALA A 26 -15.03 6.43 -1.81
CA ALA A 26 -14.92 5.43 -0.75
C ALA A 26 -15.99 4.32 -0.85
N MET A 27 -17.20 4.61 -1.32
CA MET A 27 -18.23 3.59 -1.57
C MET A 27 -17.88 2.71 -2.76
N ILE A 28 -17.38 3.26 -3.87
CA ILE A 28 -16.95 2.43 -4.99
C ILE A 28 -15.76 1.56 -4.55
N LEU A 29 -14.78 2.10 -3.84
CA LEU A 29 -13.74 1.28 -3.20
C LEU A 29 -14.31 0.24 -2.22
N GLY A 30 -15.33 0.57 -1.45
CA GLY A 30 -16.01 -0.36 -0.54
C GLY A 30 -16.80 -1.46 -1.25
N LEU A 31 -17.49 -1.14 -2.35
CA LEU A 31 -18.15 -2.11 -3.23
C LEU A 31 -17.10 -2.99 -3.93
N LEU A 32 -15.98 -2.42 -4.36
CA LEU A 32 -14.87 -3.16 -4.98
C LEU A 32 -14.23 -4.16 -4.00
N LEU A 33 -14.14 -3.81 -2.72
CA LEU A 33 -13.71 -4.74 -1.66
C LEU A 33 -14.74 -5.85 -1.37
N ALA A 34 -16.03 -5.61 -1.66
CA ALA A 34 -17.12 -6.58 -1.44
C ALA A 34 -17.44 -7.47 -2.66
N VAL A 35 -17.00 -7.07 -3.86
CA VAL A 35 -17.29 -7.76 -5.14
C VAL A 35 -16.35 -8.94 -5.42
N GLY A 36 -15.30 -9.13 -4.61
CA GLY A 36 -14.31 -10.19 -4.82
C GLY A 36 -14.75 -11.63 -4.49
N CYS A 37 -16.04 -11.99 -4.33
CA CYS A 37 -16.48 -13.13 -3.49
C CYS A 37 -17.06 -14.50 -4.04
N GLY A 38 -16.21 -15.49 -4.49
CA GLY A 38 -16.31 -17.01 -4.54
C GLY A 38 -16.41 -17.89 -5.87
N ALA A 39 -16.97 -19.14 -5.85
CA ALA A 39 -17.07 -20.11 -6.98
C ALA A 39 -18.52 -20.64 -7.42
N HIS A 40 -18.84 -21.21 -8.61
CA HIS A 40 -18.29 -22.43 -9.27
C HIS A 40 -18.62 -22.63 -10.79
N GLY A 41 -17.69 -23.31 -11.51
CA GLY A 41 -17.88 -24.05 -12.76
C GLY A 41 -16.55 -24.35 -13.51
N ALA A 42 -16.05 -25.60 -13.50
CA ALA A 42 -14.72 -26.00 -14.02
C ALA A 42 -14.76 -26.68 -15.41
N THR A 43 -13.67 -26.55 -16.19
CA THR A 43 -13.31 -27.46 -17.31
C THR A 43 -11.77 -27.49 -17.45
N PRO A 44 -11.11 -28.66 -17.69
CA PRO A 44 -9.66 -28.78 -17.63
C PRO A 44 -8.94 -28.24 -18.88
N ALA A 45 -7.80 -27.57 -18.67
CA ALA A 45 -6.93 -27.05 -19.70
C ALA A 45 -6.00 -28.14 -20.30
N ALA A 46 -5.78 -28.04 -21.61
CA ALA A 46 -4.78 -28.78 -22.37
C ALA A 46 -3.42 -28.05 -22.37
N ALA A 47 -2.36 -28.82 -22.68
CA ALA A 47 -0.94 -28.45 -22.66
C ALA A 47 -0.55 -27.30 -23.63
N PRO A 48 0.61 -26.63 -23.41
CA PRO A 48 0.90 -25.31 -23.95
C PRO A 48 1.39 -25.31 -25.40
N VAL A 49 0.84 -24.39 -26.19
CA VAL A 49 1.43 -23.89 -27.43
C VAL A 49 1.90 -22.46 -27.14
N ALA A 50 3.06 -22.08 -27.67
CA ALA A 50 3.67 -20.75 -27.47
C ALA A 50 2.65 -19.61 -27.75
N PRO A 51 2.52 -18.60 -26.87
CA PRO A 51 1.41 -17.65 -26.96
C PRO A 51 1.64 -16.63 -28.06
N GLU A 52 0.75 -16.66 -29.04
CA GLU A 52 0.23 -15.47 -29.70
C GLU A 52 -0.30 -14.52 -28.62
N ALA A 53 -0.08 -13.20 -28.76
CA ALA A 53 -0.50 -12.24 -27.74
C ALA A 53 -2.00 -12.44 -27.44
N PRO A 54 -2.40 -12.64 -26.17
CA PRO A 54 -3.80 -12.92 -25.84
C PRO A 54 -4.68 -11.80 -26.38
N PRO A 55 -5.89 -12.12 -26.88
CA PRO A 55 -6.83 -11.09 -27.32
C PRO A 55 -7.11 -10.14 -26.15
N ALA A 56 -7.09 -8.83 -26.44
CA ALA A 56 -7.32 -7.80 -25.44
C ALA A 56 -8.65 -8.05 -24.71
N ASP A 57 -8.66 -7.87 -23.39
CA ASP A 57 -9.86 -8.04 -22.57
C ASP A 57 -10.99 -7.14 -23.13
N PRO A 58 -12.20 -7.69 -23.40
CA PRO A 58 -13.26 -6.95 -24.05
C PRO A 58 -13.75 -5.74 -23.25
N MET A 59 -13.55 -5.69 -21.92
CA MET A 59 -13.89 -4.51 -21.12
C MET A 59 -12.95 -3.33 -21.41
N LEU A 60 -11.67 -3.62 -21.71
CA LEU A 60 -10.65 -2.58 -21.93
C LEU A 60 -10.87 -1.77 -23.21
N ARG A 61 -11.67 -2.26 -24.16
CA ARG A 61 -12.04 -1.51 -25.38
C ARG A 61 -12.86 -0.25 -25.07
N HIS A 62 -13.51 -0.22 -23.90
CA HIS A 62 -14.33 0.91 -23.47
C HIS A 62 -13.57 1.91 -22.59
N VAL A 63 -12.34 1.58 -22.19
CA VAL A 63 -11.54 2.43 -21.32
C VAL A 63 -10.63 3.32 -22.17
N PRO A 64 -10.71 4.65 -22.05
CA PRO A 64 -9.80 5.55 -22.77
C PRO A 64 -8.33 5.26 -22.42
N ALA A 65 -7.44 5.24 -23.41
CA ALA A 65 -6.01 5.02 -23.19
C ALA A 65 -5.33 6.13 -22.37
N ASP A 66 -5.96 7.31 -22.30
CA ASP A 66 -5.56 8.50 -21.56
C ASP A 66 -6.36 8.70 -20.27
N ALA A 67 -7.06 7.66 -19.78
CA ALA A 67 -7.73 7.72 -18.49
C ALA A 67 -6.74 8.15 -17.39
N PRO A 68 -7.07 9.17 -16.57
CA PRO A 68 -6.15 9.72 -15.58
C PRO A 68 -5.80 8.70 -14.48
N TRP A 69 -6.62 7.68 -14.31
CA TRP A 69 -6.32 6.52 -13.49
C TRP A 69 -7.13 5.31 -13.96
N VAL A 70 -6.60 4.12 -13.73
CA VAL A 70 -7.26 2.84 -13.96
C VAL A 70 -6.82 1.82 -12.92
N LEU A 71 -7.75 0.95 -12.53
CA LEU A 71 -7.53 -0.26 -11.76
C LEU A 71 -8.27 -1.39 -12.49
N ALA A 72 -7.58 -2.46 -12.81
CA ALA A 72 -8.12 -3.60 -13.53
C ALA A 72 -7.81 -4.90 -12.79
N MET A 73 -8.82 -5.75 -12.64
CA MET A 73 -8.69 -7.16 -12.30
C MET A 73 -9.03 -7.94 -13.56
N LEU A 74 -7.99 -8.28 -14.33
CA LEU A 74 -8.12 -8.92 -15.64
C LEU A 74 -8.17 -10.44 -15.53
N GLU A 75 -7.66 -10.99 -14.43
CA GLU A 75 -7.84 -12.39 -14.08
C GLU A 75 -8.48 -12.54 -12.70
N PRO A 76 -9.34 -13.55 -12.50
CA PRO A 76 -9.88 -13.90 -11.20
C PRO A 76 -8.76 -14.11 -10.17
N ILE A 77 -8.98 -13.64 -8.93
CA ILE A 77 -8.10 -13.98 -7.80
C ILE A 77 -8.00 -15.51 -7.67
N PRO A 78 -6.82 -16.08 -7.37
CA PRO A 78 -6.69 -17.52 -7.17
C PRO A 78 -7.65 -18.03 -6.08
N GLU A 79 -8.32 -19.16 -6.33
CA GLU A 79 -9.39 -19.69 -5.47
C GLU A 79 -8.92 -19.95 -4.03
N GLN A 80 -7.67 -20.39 -3.87
CA GLN A 80 -7.09 -20.65 -2.55
C GLN A 80 -6.91 -19.36 -1.73
N ILE A 81 -6.51 -18.27 -2.39
CA ILE A 81 -6.34 -16.96 -1.75
C ILE A 81 -7.70 -16.36 -1.42
N TYR A 82 -8.60 -16.52 -2.36
CA TYR A 82 -9.98 -16.16 -2.21
C TYR A 82 -10.58 -16.80 -0.94
N ASP A 83 -10.51 -18.12 -0.80
CA ASP A 83 -11.06 -18.85 0.36
C ASP A 83 -10.36 -18.46 1.67
N LEU A 84 -9.08 -18.09 1.61
CA LEU A 84 -8.29 -17.65 2.77
C LEU A 84 -8.73 -16.28 3.30
N LEU A 85 -8.93 -15.30 2.40
CA LEU A 85 -9.15 -13.90 2.78
C LEU A 85 -10.59 -13.60 3.18
N ILE A 86 -11.53 -14.35 2.62
CA ILE A 86 -12.95 -13.97 2.65
C ILE A 86 -13.62 -14.06 4.00
N PRO A 87 -13.37 -15.11 4.80
CA PRO A 87 -13.84 -15.13 6.17
C PRO A 87 -13.38 -13.90 6.97
N SER A 88 -12.24 -13.29 6.60
CA SER A 88 -11.68 -12.14 7.29
C SER A 88 -12.23 -10.78 6.85
N VAL A 89 -12.77 -10.67 5.62
CA VAL A 89 -13.24 -9.38 5.06
C VAL A 89 -14.72 -9.37 4.69
N GLY A 90 -15.37 -10.52 4.77
CA GLY A 90 -16.75 -10.68 4.34
C GLY A 90 -17.78 -10.12 5.32
N ALA A 91 -19.05 -10.23 4.96
CA ALA A 91 -20.18 -9.64 5.69
C ALA A 91 -20.33 -10.13 7.14
N ASP A 92 -19.89 -11.35 7.43
CA ASP A 92 -19.91 -11.96 8.76
C ASP A 92 -18.65 -11.68 9.60
N SER A 93 -17.63 -11.02 9.03
CA SER A 93 -16.37 -10.74 9.73
C SER A 93 -16.52 -9.74 10.88
N GLY A 94 -17.57 -8.91 10.89
CA GLY A 94 -17.72 -7.79 11.83
C GLY A 94 -16.83 -6.58 11.53
N ILE A 95 -15.99 -6.62 10.47
CA ILE A 95 -15.04 -5.54 10.15
C ILE A 95 -15.73 -4.20 9.87
N TYR A 96 -16.98 -4.27 9.40
CA TYR A 96 -17.79 -3.10 9.09
C TYR A 96 -18.55 -2.55 10.30
N ASP A 97 -18.59 -3.24 11.45
CA ASP A 97 -19.44 -2.85 12.58
C ASP A 97 -19.09 -1.49 13.19
N PRO A 98 -17.80 -1.13 13.42
CA PRO A 98 -17.46 0.20 13.92
C PRO A 98 -17.90 1.30 12.95
N ALA A 99 -17.69 1.10 11.64
CA ALA A 99 -18.13 2.04 10.61
C ALA A 99 -19.66 2.16 10.57
N LEU A 100 -20.38 1.03 10.69
CA LEU A 100 -21.84 0.98 10.76
C LEU A 100 -22.37 1.70 12.00
N GLN A 101 -21.72 1.54 13.15
CA GLN A 101 -22.08 2.26 14.38
C GLN A 101 -21.86 3.77 14.22
N ALA A 102 -20.72 4.18 13.66
CA ALA A 102 -20.43 5.59 13.40
C ALA A 102 -21.46 6.21 12.42
N LEU A 103 -21.80 5.50 11.35
CA LEU A 103 -22.81 5.94 10.37
C LEU A 103 -24.20 6.04 11.01
N ARG A 104 -24.61 5.07 11.83
CA ARG A 104 -25.88 5.11 12.57
C ARG A 104 -25.97 6.27 13.54
N ALA A 105 -24.86 6.59 14.19
CA ALA A 105 -24.77 7.71 15.12
C ALA A 105 -24.77 9.07 14.40
N ASN A 106 -24.54 9.13 13.09
CA ASN A 106 -24.58 10.36 12.31
C ASN A 106 -26.03 10.75 11.95
N PRO A 107 -26.58 11.84 12.52
CA PRO A 107 -27.92 12.32 12.18
C PRO A 107 -27.99 13.05 10.83
N HIS A 108 -26.85 13.41 10.24
CA HIS A 108 -26.72 14.16 8.99
C HIS A 108 -26.17 13.29 7.86
N ARG A 109 -26.60 12.03 7.80
CA ARG A 109 -26.20 11.11 6.73
C ARG A 109 -26.63 11.63 5.37
N THR A 110 -25.70 11.55 4.42
CA THR A 110 -25.92 11.74 3.00
C THR A 110 -26.77 10.60 2.42
N PRO A 111 -27.45 10.83 1.28
CA PRO A 111 -28.16 9.76 0.56
C PRO A 111 -27.25 8.55 0.26
N LEU A 112 -25.98 8.81 -0.03
CA LEU A 112 -24.96 7.80 -0.25
C LEU A 112 -24.67 6.96 1.01
N GLU A 113 -24.53 7.59 2.18
CA GLU A 113 -24.34 6.87 3.44
C GLU A 113 -25.57 6.01 3.79
N ASN A 114 -26.78 6.45 3.43
CA ASN A 114 -28.00 5.64 3.59
C ASN A 114 -28.01 4.43 2.66
N LEU A 115 -27.57 4.60 1.40
CA LEU A 115 -27.42 3.51 0.45
C LEU A 115 -26.39 2.47 0.95
N TRP A 116 -25.23 2.93 1.45
CA TRP A 116 -24.20 2.06 2.01
C TRP A 116 -24.69 1.29 3.24
N MET A 117 -25.38 1.98 4.15
CA MET A 117 -26.01 1.35 5.32
C MET A 117 -27.01 0.28 4.90
N GLY A 118 -27.90 0.57 3.94
CA GLY A 118 -28.87 -0.40 3.46
C GLY A 118 -28.21 -1.61 2.79
N TYR A 119 -27.10 -1.40 2.09
CA TYR A 119 -26.31 -2.46 1.47
C TYR A 119 -25.74 -3.38 2.55
N LEU A 120 -24.99 -2.84 3.51
CA LEU A 120 -24.40 -3.62 4.60
C LEU A 120 -25.45 -4.26 5.51
N ASP A 121 -26.59 -3.61 5.74
CA ASP A 121 -27.73 -4.20 6.46
C ASP A 121 -28.32 -5.39 5.69
N THR A 122 -28.32 -5.35 4.35
CA THR A 122 -28.72 -6.49 3.50
C THR A 122 -27.73 -7.64 3.61
N LEU A 123 -26.44 -7.36 3.83
CA LEU A 123 -25.42 -8.39 3.98
C LEU A 123 -25.41 -9.07 5.35
N ARG A 124 -25.98 -8.43 6.38
CA ARG A 124 -25.92 -8.96 7.75
C ARG A 124 -26.54 -10.34 7.88
N GLY A 125 -25.80 -11.24 8.53
CA GLY A 125 -26.23 -12.62 8.78
C GLY A 125 -26.16 -13.51 7.54
N MET A 126 -25.67 -13.00 6.40
CA MET A 126 -25.37 -13.82 5.23
C MET A 126 -23.95 -14.38 5.34
N PRO A 127 -23.74 -15.68 5.09
CA PRO A 127 -22.39 -16.22 4.94
C PRO A 127 -21.67 -15.48 3.82
N SER A 128 -20.43 -15.05 4.08
CA SER A 128 -19.66 -14.22 3.15
C SER A 128 -19.47 -14.85 1.76
N GLY A 129 -19.36 -16.17 1.69
CA GLY A 129 -19.27 -16.91 0.43
C GLY A 129 -20.57 -16.98 -0.40
N GLU A 130 -21.71 -16.56 0.16
CA GLU A 130 -23.02 -16.55 -0.51
C GLU A 130 -23.47 -15.14 -0.94
N VAL A 131 -22.86 -14.10 -0.39
CA VAL A 131 -23.27 -12.70 -0.59
C VAL A 131 -23.24 -12.35 -2.08
N ALA A 132 -22.12 -12.62 -2.77
CA ALA A 132 -21.96 -12.20 -4.15
C ALA A 132 -22.89 -12.95 -5.12
N ASP A 133 -23.15 -14.24 -4.87
CA ASP A 133 -24.15 -15.03 -5.60
C ASP A 133 -25.56 -14.48 -5.43
N ARG A 134 -25.92 -14.15 -4.19
CA ARG A 134 -27.26 -13.66 -3.88
C ARG A 134 -27.52 -12.30 -4.54
N MET A 135 -26.48 -11.50 -4.70
CA MET A 135 -26.53 -10.22 -5.40
C MET A 135 -26.37 -10.33 -6.92
N GLY A 136 -26.06 -11.52 -7.45
CA GLY A 136 -25.85 -11.72 -8.89
C GLY A 136 -24.51 -11.20 -9.42
N LEU A 137 -23.59 -10.76 -8.54
CA LEU A 137 -22.28 -10.24 -8.92
C LEU A 137 -21.35 -11.31 -9.49
N GLY A 138 -21.67 -12.58 -9.23
CA GLY A 138 -20.64 -13.59 -9.36
C GLY A 138 -19.50 -13.27 -8.43
N LYS A 139 -18.44 -14.03 -8.56
CA LYS A 139 -17.75 -14.37 -7.35
C LYS A 139 -16.23 -14.12 -7.41
N ARG A 140 -15.63 -14.21 -8.59
CA ARG A 140 -14.30 -13.62 -8.82
C ARG A 140 -14.37 -12.83 -10.10
N PRO A 141 -15.25 -11.80 -10.15
CA PRO A 141 -15.54 -11.12 -11.38
C PRO A 141 -14.29 -10.38 -11.84
N ARG A 142 -14.02 -10.45 -13.14
CA ARG A 142 -13.13 -9.47 -13.74
C ARG A 142 -13.82 -8.11 -13.70
N LEU A 143 -13.05 -7.07 -13.42
CA LEU A 143 -13.57 -5.71 -13.43
C LEU A 143 -12.49 -4.71 -13.82
N VAL A 144 -12.94 -3.56 -14.32
CA VAL A 144 -12.10 -2.42 -14.63
C VAL A 144 -12.77 -1.16 -14.11
N VAL A 145 -12.05 -0.42 -13.28
CA VAL A 145 -12.44 0.88 -12.72
C VAL A 145 -11.51 1.92 -13.31
N TYR A 146 -12.06 3.02 -13.80
CA TYR A 146 -11.26 4.03 -14.48
C TYR A 146 -11.87 5.42 -14.34
N GLY A 147 -11.02 6.43 -14.46
CA GLY A 147 -11.44 7.82 -14.47
C GLY A 147 -12.03 8.22 -15.83
N LEU A 148 -13.26 8.75 -15.81
CA LEU A 148 -13.80 9.61 -16.85
C LEU A 148 -13.79 11.04 -16.33
N PRO A 149 -12.88 11.86 -16.87
CA PRO A 149 -12.14 12.82 -16.04
C PRO A 149 -11.99 12.37 -14.57
N LEU A 150 -12.52 13.14 -13.63
CA LEU A 150 -12.46 12.84 -12.21
C LEU A 150 -13.45 11.74 -11.77
N TYR A 151 -14.52 11.51 -12.53
CA TYR A 151 -15.60 10.66 -12.07
C TYR A 151 -15.33 9.19 -12.39
N PRO A 152 -15.51 8.28 -11.42
CA PRO A 152 -15.26 6.86 -11.61
C PRO A 152 -16.30 6.24 -12.53
N ALA A 153 -15.81 5.46 -13.49
CA ALA A 153 -16.57 4.49 -14.25
C ALA A 153 -16.08 3.08 -13.91
N LEU A 154 -16.99 2.12 -14.02
CA LEU A 154 -16.80 0.70 -13.72
C LEU A 154 -17.34 -0.11 -14.88
N ARG A 155 -16.61 -1.16 -15.27
CA ARG A 155 -17.16 -2.32 -15.97
C ARG A 155 -16.82 -3.55 -15.17
N ALA A 156 -17.78 -4.46 -15.04
CA ALA A 156 -17.58 -5.67 -14.28
C ALA A 156 -18.36 -6.83 -14.91
N GLU A 157 -17.78 -8.01 -14.82
CA GLU A 157 -18.51 -9.25 -15.01
C GLU A 157 -19.48 -9.46 -13.85
N VAL A 158 -20.64 -10.02 -14.18
CA VAL A 158 -21.65 -10.42 -13.21
C VAL A 158 -22.15 -11.81 -13.54
N ALA A 159 -22.59 -12.57 -12.54
CA ALA A 159 -23.17 -13.89 -12.78
C ALA A 159 -24.61 -13.80 -13.30
N ASP A 160 -25.38 -12.80 -12.83
CA ASP A 160 -26.80 -12.65 -13.13
C ASP A 160 -27.17 -11.16 -13.04
N SER A 161 -27.14 -10.47 -14.18
CA SER A 161 -27.40 -9.04 -14.25
C SER A 161 -28.84 -8.67 -13.90
N GLY A 162 -29.81 -9.57 -14.14
CA GLY A 162 -31.21 -9.40 -13.74
C GLY A 162 -31.39 -9.45 -12.22
N ARG A 163 -30.78 -10.44 -11.56
CA ARG A 163 -30.78 -10.52 -10.09
C ARG A 163 -30.09 -9.32 -9.45
N LEU A 164 -29.00 -8.86 -10.05
CA LEU A 164 -28.31 -7.66 -9.58
C LEU A 164 -29.20 -6.43 -9.71
N PHE A 165 -29.89 -6.27 -10.84
CA PHE A 165 -30.86 -5.20 -11.03
C PHE A 165 -31.98 -5.23 -9.97
N ASP A 166 -32.59 -6.39 -9.72
CA ASP A 166 -33.63 -6.55 -8.70
C ASP A 166 -33.11 -6.23 -7.29
N THR A 167 -31.88 -6.65 -6.99
CA THR A 167 -31.22 -6.37 -5.71
C THR A 167 -30.99 -4.87 -5.53
N LEU A 168 -30.44 -4.21 -6.54
CA LEU A 168 -30.13 -2.78 -6.51
C LEU A 168 -31.39 -1.93 -6.43
N THR A 169 -32.41 -2.22 -7.25
CA THR A 169 -33.70 -1.52 -7.21
C THR A 169 -34.42 -1.69 -5.86
N GLY A 170 -34.38 -2.91 -5.30
CA GLY A 170 -34.88 -3.16 -3.95
C GLY A 170 -34.12 -2.38 -2.88
N LEU A 171 -32.80 -2.26 -3.01
CA LEU A 171 -31.95 -1.50 -2.10
C LEU A 171 -32.26 0.01 -2.16
N VAL A 172 -32.26 0.62 -3.34
CA VAL A 172 -32.53 2.06 -3.50
C VAL A 172 -33.96 2.41 -3.10
N GLY A 173 -34.93 1.51 -3.32
CA GLY A 173 -36.31 1.65 -2.86
C GLY A 173 -36.41 1.65 -1.33
N ARG A 174 -35.71 0.73 -0.64
CA ARG A 174 -35.65 0.71 0.83
C ARG A 174 -34.95 1.95 1.40
N ALA A 175 -33.92 2.44 0.71
CA ALA A 175 -33.22 3.66 1.08
C ALA A 175 -33.99 4.95 0.74
N GLN A 176 -35.18 4.84 0.12
CA GLN A 176 -36.03 5.97 -0.29
C GLN A 176 -35.30 6.97 -1.19
N MET A 177 -34.38 6.47 -2.02
CA MET A 177 -33.63 7.29 -2.97
C MET A 177 -34.50 7.65 -4.18
N HIS A 178 -34.27 8.81 -4.79
CA HIS A 178 -34.83 9.09 -6.11
C HIS A 178 -34.05 8.31 -7.16
N TYR A 179 -34.77 7.51 -7.94
CA TYR A 179 -34.19 6.75 -9.04
C TYR A 179 -35.20 6.63 -10.19
N SER A 180 -34.67 6.43 -11.39
CA SER A 180 -35.45 6.11 -12.57
C SER A 180 -34.91 4.86 -13.25
N VAL A 181 -35.81 4.15 -13.91
CA VAL A 181 -35.48 3.00 -14.76
C VAL A 181 -35.90 3.35 -16.17
N SER A 182 -34.97 3.24 -17.10
CA SER A 182 -35.21 3.54 -18.51
C SER A 182 -34.54 2.49 -19.40
N HIS A 183 -34.87 2.51 -20.69
CA HIS A 183 -34.14 1.76 -21.71
C HIS A 183 -33.40 2.75 -22.60
N ARG A 184 -32.13 2.45 -22.90
CA ARG A 184 -31.31 3.25 -23.80
C ARG A 184 -30.39 2.35 -24.61
N ALA A 185 -30.39 2.50 -25.94
CA ALA A 185 -29.67 1.62 -26.86
C ALA A 185 -29.92 0.12 -26.58
N ASP A 186 -31.18 -0.25 -26.31
CA ASP A 186 -31.63 -1.60 -25.92
C ASP A 186 -31.10 -2.13 -24.57
N GLN A 187 -30.38 -1.31 -23.82
CA GLN A 187 -29.87 -1.65 -22.49
C GLN A 187 -30.82 -1.12 -21.41
N LEU A 188 -31.03 -1.92 -20.37
CA LEU A 188 -31.70 -1.45 -19.16
C LEU A 188 -30.75 -0.50 -18.42
N LEU A 189 -31.28 0.64 -17.99
CA LEU A 189 -30.52 1.69 -17.31
C LEU A 189 -31.21 2.05 -15.99
N LEU A 190 -30.49 1.92 -14.89
CA LEU A 190 -30.87 2.40 -13.57
C LEU A 190 -30.10 3.69 -13.28
N GLN A 191 -30.81 4.81 -13.11
CA GLN A 191 -30.22 6.10 -12.73
C GLN A 191 -30.65 6.46 -11.32
N ILE A 192 -29.71 6.84 -10.47
CA ILE A 192 -29.92 7.17 -9.05
C ILE A 192 -29.39 8.58 -8.80
N GLU A 193 -30.22 9.44 -8.23
CA GLU A 193 -29.82 10.79 -7.81
C GLU A 193 -29.08 10.68 -6.47
N LEU A 194 -27.75 10.86 -6.48
CA LEU A 194 -26.97 10.89 -5.24
C LEU A 194 -27.08 12.25 -4.56
N THR A 195 -27.10 13.32 -5.37
CA THR A 195 -27.37 14.71 -5.01
C THR A 195 -28.00 15.42 -6.22
N ASP A 196 -28.48 16.66 -6.06
CA ASP A 196 -28.97 17.51 -7.15
C ASP A 196 -27.97 17.77 -8.28
N THR A 197 -26.68 17.46 -8.08
CA THR A 197 -25.59 17.74 -9.04
C THR A 197 -24.80 16.51 -9.44
N VAL A 198 -25.03 15.36 -8.82
CA VAL A 198 -24.24 14.13 -9.03
C VAL A 198 -25.17 12.94 -9.06
N HIS A 199 -25.13 12.19 -10.15
CA HIS A 199 -25.95 11.00 -10.38
C HIS A 199 -25.05 9.76 -10.50
N LEU A 200 -25.65 8.58 -10.29
CA LEU A 200 -25.07 7.27 -10.58
C LEU A 200 -25.92 6.59 -11.65
N ALA A 201 -25.29 6.16 -12.74
CA ALA A 201 -25.92 5.30 -13.74
C ALA A 201 -25.34 3.89 -13.65
N ILE A 202 -26.22 2.89 -13.78
CA ILE A 202 -25.86 1.48 -13.91
C ILE A 202 -26.60 0.94 -15.12
N ALA A 203 -25.85 0.60 -16.15
CA ALA A 203 -26.30 -0.04 -17.36
C ALA A 203 -26.07 -1.55 -17.31
N PHE A 204 -27.00 -2.29 -17.90
CA PHE A 204 -27.00 -3.76 -17.97
C PHE A 204 -26.90 -4.17 -19.45
N PRO A 205 -25.70 -4.08 -20.07
CA PRO A 205 -25.50 -4.33 -21.50
C PRO A 205 -25.70 -5.81 -21.89
N SER A 206 -25.56 -6.74 -20.95
CA SER A 206 -25.80 -8.16 -21.19
C SER A 206 -26.28 -8.87 -19.92
N THR A 207 -26.49 -10.19 -19.99
CA THR A 207 -26.81 -11.02 -18.82
C THR A 207 -25.64 -11.19 -17.86
N THR A 208 -24.42 -10.86 -18.28
CA THR A 208 -23.17 -11.19 -17.59
C THR A 208 -22.19 -10.02 -17.46
N GLU A 209 -22.62 -8.81 -17.83
CA GLU A 209 -21.81 -7.59 -17.70
C GLU A 209 -22.68 -6.44 -17.19
N ILE A 210 -22.07 -5.59 -16.36
CA ILE A 210 -22.59 -4.27 -16.03
C ILE A 210 -21.57 -3.19 -16.39
N ALA A 211 -22.10 -1.99 -16.67
CA ALA A 211 -21.31 -0.77 -16.73
C ALA A 211 -21.93 0.27 -15.80
N ALA A 212 -21.13 0.93 -14.97
CA ALA A 212 -21.62 1.97 -14.08
C ALA A 212 -20.73 3.20 -14.15
N ALA A 213 -21.29 4.38 -13.89
CA ALA A 213 -20.48 5.55 -13.59
C ALA A 213 -21.20 6.51 -12.66
N ILE A 214 -20.40 7.20 -11.85
CA ILE A 214 -20.81 8.43 -11.20
C ILE A 214 -20.55 9.56 -12.20
N TYR A 215 -21.41 10.56 -12.26
CA TYR A 215 -21.22 11.69 -13.18
C TYR A 215 -21.95 12.95 -12.68
N PRO A 216 -21.53 14.14 -13.12
CA PRO A 216 -22.26 15.36 -12.81
C PRO A 216 -23.52 15.46 -13.66
N ALA A 217 -24.65 15.82 -13.04
CA ALA A 217 -25.95 15.92 -13.73
C ALA A 217 -25.90 16.86 -14.95
N ALA A 218 -25.04 17.89 -14.91
CA ALA A 218 -24.85 18.85 -16.00
C ALA A 218 -24.25 18.24 -17.29
N ASP A 219 -23.53 17.10 -17.19
CA ASP A 219 -22.89 16.44 -18.33
C ASP A 219 -23.47 15.04 -18.60
N GLU A 220 -24.69 14.75 -18.13
CA GLU A 220 -25.32 13.43 -18.17
C GLU A 220 -25.17 12.72 -19.53
N GLU A 221 -25.56 13.40 -20.61
CA GLU A 221 -25.55 12.83 -21.96
C GLU A 221 -24.16 12.33 -22.38
N ARG A 222 -23.09 13.08 -22.04
CA ARG A 222 -21.72 12.72 -22.39
C ARG A 222 -21.26 11.46 -21.66
N TYR A 223 -21.58 11.35 -20.36
CA TYR A 223 -21.19 10.21 -19.54
C TYR A 223 -21.99 8.97 -19.89
N LEU A 224 -23.31 9.08 -20.06
CA LEU A 224 -24.16 7.95 -20.43
C LEU A 224 -23.73 7.33 -21.76
N ARG A 225 -23.38 8.14 -22.77
CA ARG A 225 -22.85 7.64 -24.04
C ARG A 225 -21.59 6.79 -23.89
N HIS A 226 -20.68 7.17 -22.98
CA HIS A 226 -19.48 6.39 -22.69
C HIS A 226 -19.79 5.11 -21.89
N VAL A 227 -20.59 5.21 -20.83
CA VAL A 227 -20.97 4.07 -19.97
C VAL A 227 -21.70 3.00 -20.77
N LEU A 228 -22.63 3.41 -21.62
CA LEU A 228 -23.41 2.50 -22.49
C LEU A 228 -22.58 1.95 -23.66
N GLY A 229 -21.40 2.50 -23.90
CA GLY A 229 -20.56 2.13 -25.05
C GLY A 229 -21.13 2.60 -26.39
N GLU A 230 -22.00 3.61 -26.40
CA GLU A 230 -22.49 4.28 -27.61
C GLU A 230 -21.33 4.99 -28.32
N ASP A 231 -20.43 5.60 -27.53
CA ASP A 231 -19.16 6.14 -28.00
C ASP A 231 -18.00 5.29 -27.47
N LEU A 232 -17.23 4.69 -28.37
CA LEU A 232 -15.96 4.07 -28.03
C LEU A 232 -14.86 5.13 -28.00
N PRO A 233 -13.87 5.00 -27.09
CA PRO A 233 -12.71 5.87 -27.12
C PRO A 233 -11.96 5.72 -28.44
N SER A 234 -11.45 6.83 -28.98
CA SER A 234 -10.66 6.82 -30.22
C SER A 234 -9.42 5.92 -30.14
N ARG A 235 -8.88 5.76 -28.93
CA ARG A 235 -7.85 4.80 -28.58
C ARG A 235 -8.18 4.22 -27.21
N SER A 236 -8.39 2.91 -27.15
CA SER A 236 -8.70 2.23 -25.90
C SER A 236 -7.45 1.72 -25.17
N LEU A 237 -7.55 1.42 -23.88
CA LEU A 237 -6.51 0.71 -23.15
C LEU A 237 -6.22 -0.66 -23.78
N GLY A 238 -7.26 -1.35 -24.27
CA GLY A 238 -7.14 -2.62 -24.96
C GLY A 238 -6.23 -2.53 -26.19
N ASP A 239 -6.41 -1.49 -27.02
CA ASP A 239 -5.58 -1.26 -28.22
C ASP A 239 -4.18 -0.76 -27.87
N SER A 240 -4.03 -0.07 -26.74
CA SER A 240 -2.76 0.53 -26.35
C SER A 240 -1.72 -0.49 -25.88
N GLY A 241 -2.15 -1.66 -25.39
CA GLY A 241 -1.31 -2.64 -24.70
C GLY A 241 -0.63 -2.10 -23.43
N ALA A 242 -1.16 -1.03 -22.82
CA ALA A 242 -0.52 -0.37 -21.69
C ALA A 242 -0.46 -1.25 -20.44
N LEU A 243 -1.54 -1.97 -20.10
CA LEU A 243 -1.57 -2.86 -18.93
C LEU A 243 -0.64 -4.05 -19.11
N THR A 244 -0.61 -4.68 -20.29
CA THR A 244 0.34 -5.76 -20.61
C THR A 244 1.80 -5.31 -20.50
N ARG A 245 2.12 -4.07 -20.90
CA ARG A 245 3.45 -3.50 -20.66
C ARG A 245 3.74 -3.32 -19.18
N LEU A 246 2.76 -2.88 -18.38
CA LEU A 246 2.95 -2.76 -16.94
C LEU A 246 3.20 -4.13 -16.28
N GLU A 247 2.48 -5.18 -16.69
CA GLU A 247 2.73 -6.56 -16.25
C GLU A 247 4.17 -6.98 -16.53
N HIS A 248 4.63 -6.80 -17.77
CA HIS A 248 5.98 -7.16 -18.18
C HIS A 248 7.07 -6.30 -17.50
N ASP A 249 6.94 -4.97 -17.57
CA ASP A 249 7.98 -4.04 -17.14
C ASP A 249 8.12 -3.99 -15.61
N HIS A 250 7.03 -4.25 -14.88
CA HIS A 250 7.00 -4.21 -13.42
C HIS A 250 6.84 -5.59 -12.76
N GLY A 251 6.69 -6.67 -13.52
CA GLY A 251 6.50 -8.03 -12.98
C GLY A 251 5.18 -8.18 -12.24
N LEU A 252 4.11 -7.54 -12.74
CA LEU A 252 2.81 -7.54 -12.10
C LEU A 252 1.94 -8.70 -12.58
N LEU A 253 1.09 -9.19 -11.68
CA LEU A 253 0.07 -10.18 -11.96
C LEU A 253 -1.22 -9.51 -12.43
N PRO A 254 -1.98 -10.14 -13.35
CA PRO A 254 -3.23 -9.62 -13.89
C PRO A 254 -4.41 -9.65 -12.90
N HIS A 255 -4.21 -10.18 -11.68
CA HIS A 255 -5.24 -10.23 -10.63
C HIS A 255 -5.60 -8.85 -10.08
N MET A 256 -4.66 -7.90 -10.12
CA MET A 256 -4.92 -6.48 -9.85
C MET A 256 -3.74 -5.68 -10.40
N ILE A 257 -4.04 -4.79 -11.34
CA ILE A 257 -3.07 -3.88 -11.93
C ILE A 257 -3.69 -2.51 -12.12
N GLY A 258 -2.95 -1.47 -11.82
CA GLY A 258 -3.44 -0.12 -11.99
C GLY A 258 -2.35 0.91 -12.19
N THR A 259 -2.80 2.05 -12.67
CA THR A 259 -1.94 3.21 -12.92
C THR A 259 -2.69 4.49 -12.62
N VAL A 260 -1.95 5.50 -12.19
CA VAL A 260 -2.40 6.89 -12.07
C VAL A 260 -1.47 7.76 -12.89
N ASP A 261 -2.02 8.47 -13.87
CA ASP A 261 -1.32 9.53 -14.60
C ASP A 261 -1.44 10.82 -13.81
N THR A 262 -0.32 11.32 -13.25
CA THR A 262 -0.38 12.42 -12.30
C THR A 262 -0.77 13.75 -12.96
N ALA A 263 -0.35 13.97 -14.21
CA ALA A 263 -0.74 15.14 -14.98
C ALA A 263 -2.25 15.11 -15.30
N GLY A 264 -2.76 13.97 -15.76
CA GLY A 264 -4.18 13.76 -16.01
C GLY A 264 -5.02 13.91 -14.74
N LEU A 265 -4.55 13.36 -13.61
CA LEU A 265 -5.24 13.49 -12.32
C LEU A 265 -5.27 14.95 -11.83
N ILE A 266 -4.16 15.67 -11.93
CA ILE A 266 -4.10 17.11 -11.59
C ILE A 266 -5.06 17.91 -12.47
N ALA A 267 -5.05 17.67 -13.79
CA ALA A 267 -5.96 18.33 -14.72
C ALA A 267 -7.44 18.03 -14.41
N ALA A 268 -7.75 16.80 -14.00
CA ALA A 268 -9.09 16.40 -13.60
C ALA A 268 -9.52 17.03 -12.26
N LEU A 269 -8.59 17.20 -11.31
CA LEU A 269 -8.85 17.77 -9.99
C LEU A 269 -8.90 19.30 -9.97
N GLY A 270 -8.16 19.98 -10.85
CA GLY A 270 -8.04 21.45 -10.87
C GLY A 270 -9.39 22.19 -10.77
N PRO A 271 -10.38 21.87 -11.63
CA PRO A 271 -11.69 22.54 -11.62
C PRO A 271 -12.48 22.38 -10.30
N VAL A 272 -12.34 21.24 -9.61
CA VAL A 272 -13.14 20.94 -8.41
C VAL A 272 -12.45 21.32 -7.11
N THR A 273 -11.12 21.34 -7.10
CA THR A 273 -10.31 21.65 -5.92
C THR A 273 -10.11 23.15 -5.74
N GLY A 274 -10.45 23.95 -6.76
CA GLY A 274 -10.23 25.39 -6.75
C GLY A 274 -8.75 25.74 -6.66
N ILE A 275 -7.88 24.88 -7.21
CA ILE A 275 -6.44 25.15 -7.32
C ILE A 275 -6.30 26.46 -8.10
N ASP A 276 -5.59 27.41 -7.50
CA ASP A 276 -5.30 28.71 -8.13
C ASP A 276 -4.59 28.45 -9.46
N PRO A 277 -5.04 29.03 -10.60
CA PRO A 277 -4.34 28.89 -11.88
C PRO A 277 -2.85 29.27 -11.82
N ALA A 278 -2.44 30.10 -10.85
CA ALA A 278 -1.03 30.38 -10.57
C ALA A 278 -0.22 29.13 -10.19
N CYS A 279 -0.88 28.06 -9.75
CA CYS A 279 -0.28 26.76 -9.40
C CYS A 279 -0.14 25.81 -10.60
N ASP A 280 -0.73 26.09 -11.77
CA ASP A 280 -0.75 25.15 -12.90
C ASP A 280 0.67 24.75 -13.35
N GLY A 281 1.56 25.73 -13.48
CA GLY A 281 2.94 25.48 -13.88
C GLY A 281 3.73 24.66 -12.85
N ASP A 282 3.46 24.86 -11.56
CA ASP A 282 4.09 24.11 -10.48
C ASP A 282 3.54 22.70 -10.35
N ALA A 283 2.23 22.54 -10.55
CA ALA A 283 1.58 21.25 -10.55
C ALA A 283 2.07 20.40 -11.74
N ALA A 284 2.19 21.01 -12.93
CA ALA A 284 2.81 20.38 -14.09
C ALA A 284 4.27 20.00 -13.83
N ARG A 285 5.03 20.88 -13.14
CA ARG A 285 6.41 20.58 -12.75
C ARG A 285 6.47 19.36 -11.82
N LEU A 286 5.61 19.29 -10.80
CA LEU A 286 5.55 18.13 -9.90
C LEU A 286 5.08 16.85 -10.60
N ALA A 287 4.09 16.96 -11.48
CA ALA A 287 3.64 15.85 -12.32
C ALA A 287 4.77 15.29 -13.18
N ALA A 288 5.64 16.15 -13.72
CA ALA A 288 6.80 15.71 -14.51
C ALA A 288 7.86 14.97 -13.67
N LEU A 289 7.96 15.24 -12.36
CA LEU A 289 8.88 14.51 -11.47
C LEU A 289 8.37 13.11 -11.14
N VAL A 290 7.05 12.92 -11.09
CA VAL A 290 6.39 11.64 -10.83
C VAL A 290 5.27 11.47 -11.86
N PRO A 291 5.58 11.20 -13.14
CA PRO A 291 4.56 11.15 -14.20
C PRO A 291 3.51 10.08 -13.97
N ARG A 292 3.87 8.99 -13.28
CA ARG A 292 2.99 7.85 -13.12
C ARG A 292 3.18 7.17 -11.78
N LEU A 293 2.07 6.78 -11.17
CA LEU A 293 2.04 5.76 -10.13
C LEU A 293 1.56 4.46 -10.73
N VAL A 294 2.21 3.35 -10.41
CA VAL A 294 1.84 2.00 -10.83
C VAL A 294 1.60 1.18 -9.57
N PHE A 295 0.53 0.40 -9.54
CA PHE A 295 0.26 -0.48 -8.42
C PHE A 295 -0.30 -1.83 -8.87
N GLY A 296 -0.10 -2.86 -8.06
CA GLY A 296 -0.58 -4.21 -8.35
C GLY A 296 0.04 -5.27 -7.46
N TYR A 297 -0.12 -6.54 -7.84
CA TYR A 297 0.50 -7.67 -7.18
C TYR A 297 1.77 -8.12 -7.92
N GLU A 298 2.89 -8.29 -7.21
CA GLU A 298 4.06 -9.05 -7.70
C GLU A 298 3.93 -10.55 -7.33
N GLN A 299 3.20 -10.86 -6.25
CA GLN A 299 2.88 -12.21 -5.81
C GLN A 299 1.46 -12.28 -5.25
N LEU A 300 0.72 -13.32 -5.60
CA LEU A 300 -0.59 -13.65 -5.04
C LEU A 300 -0.80 -15.17 -5.12
N ASP A 301 -0.26 -15.91 -4.15
CA ASP A 301 -0.30 -17.37 -4.12
C ASP A 301 -0.36 -17.93 -2.70
N ALA A 302 -0.44 -19.25 -2.54
CA ALA A 302 -0.58 -19.91 -1.24
C ALA A 302 0.52 -19.56 -0.21
N ARG A 303 1.67 -19.03 -0.65
CA ARG A 303 2.75 -18.61 0.27
C ARG A 303 2.50 -17.20 0.81
N GLY A 304 1.80 -16.35 0.06
CA GLY A 304 1.65 -14.96 0.45
C GLY A 304 1.16 -14.05 -0.66
N MET A 305 1.14 -12.77 -0.32
CA MET A 305 0.74 -11.67 -1.18
C MET A 305 1.80 -10.58 -1.10
N VAL A 306 2.32 -10.13 -2.25
CA VAL A 306 3.20 -8.96 -2.34
C VAL A 306 2.52 -7.94 -3.23
N THR A 307 2.12 -6.83 -2.63
CA THR A 307 1.63 -5.64 -3.34
C THR A 307 2.78 -4.66 -3.54
N ILE A 308 2.74 -3.96 -4.67
CA ILE A 308 3.67 -2.88 -4.98
C ILE A 308 2.90 -1.59 -5.28
N LEU A 309 3.39 -0.48 -4.75
CA LEU A 309 3.10 0.87 -5.21
C LEU A 309 4.42 1.48 -5.68
N ARG A 310 4.51 1.75 -6.97
CA ARG A 310 5.69 2.31 -7.61
C ARG A 310 5.42 3.71 -8.12
N ALA A 311 6.23 4.67 -7.67
CA ALA A 311 6.36 5.97 -8.31
C ALA A 311 7.36 5.84 -9.45
N VAL A 312 6.89 5.96 -10.70
CA VAL A 312 7.78 6.19 -11.83
C VAL A 312 8.22 7.64 -11.73
N VAL A 313 9.52 7.84 -11.48
CA VAL A 313 10.09 9.16 -11.24
C VAL A 313 11.08 9.55 -12.33
N ASP A 314 11.42 10.84 -12.39
CA ASP A 314 12.48 11.33 -13.29
C ASP A 314 13.79 10.55 -13.07
N PRO A 315 14.50 10.14 -14.14
CA PRO A 315 15.75 9.37 -14.01
C PRO A 315 16.80 10.03 -13.13
N ALA A 316 16.89 11.36 -13.10
CA ALA A 316 17.84 12.06 -12.22
C ALA A 316 17.52 11.86 -10.73
N ILE A 317 16.24 11.64 -10.37
CA ILE A 317 15.84 11.29 -9.00
C ILE A 317 16.26 9.85 -8.68
N VAL A 318 16.08 8.92 -9.63
CA VAL A 318 16.57 7.53 -9.49
C VAL A 318 18.07 7.55 -9.25
N ASP A 319 18.84 8.22 -10.12
CA ASP A 319 20.30 8.31 -10.01
C ASP A 319 20.73 8.92 -8.67
N ALA A 320 20.03 9.95 -8.20
CA ALA A 320 20.31 10.58 -6.91
C ALA A 320 20.05 9.64 -5.72
N LEU A 321 18.96 8.86 -5.75
CA LEU A 321 18.63 7.89 -4.70
C LEU A 321 19.58 6.67 -4.75
N GLU A 322 19.99 6.25 -5.93
CA GLU A 322 20.97 5.18 -6.11
C GLU A 322 22.36 5.59 -5.62
N ALA A 323 22.75 6.85 -5.83
CA ALA A 323 24.04 7.38 -5.38
C ALA A 323 24.18 7.41 -3.84
N VAL A 324 23.08 7.34 -3.09
CA VAL A 324 23.08 7.33 -1.62
C VAL A 324 22.77 5.95 -1.04
N ARG A 325 22.41 4.97 -1.88
CA ARG A 325 22.15 3.60 -1.41
C ARG A 325 23.43 2.98 -0.87
N VAL A 326 23.29 2.24 0.23
CA VAL A 326 24.36 1.41 0.78
C VAL A 326 23.87 -0.03 0.88
N GLU A 327 24.70 -0.97 0.41
CA GLU A 327 24.40 -2.40 0.55
C GLU A 327 24.57 -2.84 2.02
N VAL A 328 23.58 -3.55 2.54
CA VAL A 328 23.54 -4.08 3.91
C VAL A 328 23.49 -5.61 3.84
N PRO A 329 24.54 -6.31 4.29
CA PRO A 329 24.61 -7.76 4.21
C PRO A 329 23.39 -8.46 4.82
N GLY A 330 22.79 -9.37 4.06
CA GLY A 330 21.65 -10.19 4.50
C GLY A 330 20.31 -9.44 4.60
N LEU A 331 20.24 -8.14 4.30
CA LEU A 331 18.99 -7.37 4.44
C LEU A 331 17.88 -7.83 3.51
N ALA A 332 18.20 -8.17 2.25
CA ALA A 332 17.22 -8.59 1.25
C ALA A 332 16.44 -9.84 1.68
N ASP A 333 17.10 -10.77 2.36
CA ASP A 333 16.51 -12.04 2.80
C ASP A 333 16.16 -12.06 4.31
N ALA A 334 16.36 -10.95 5.02
CA ALA A 334 16.20 -10.90 6.48
C ALA A 334 14.76 -11.20 6.96
N ALA A 335 13.79 -11.05 6.06
CA ALA A 335 12.38 -11.39 6.29
C ALA A 335 12.04 -12.87 6.04
N ALA A 336 12.88 -13.62 5.30
CA ALA A 336 12.54 -14.95 4.81
C ALA A 336 12.37 -16.00 5.92
N GLY A 337 13.04 -15.80 7.07
CA GLY A 337 12.93 -16.68 8.24
C GLY A 337 11.74 -16.40 9.16
N HIS A 338 10.86 -15.44 8.81
CA HIS A 338 9.78 -14.95 9.68
C HIS A 338 10.23 -14.71 11.14
N PRO A 339 11.28 -13.89 11.37
CA PRO A 339 11.70 -13.51 12.72
C PRO A 339 10.55 -12.83 13.47
N LEU A 340 10.67 -12.63 14.77
CA LEU A 340 9.66 -11.84 15.50
C LEU A 340 9.56 -10.41 14.94
N ALA A 341 10.70 -9.78 14.65
CA ALA A 341 10.76 -8.50 13.93
C ALA A 341 12.09 -8.33 13.20
N VAL A 342 12.11 -7.49 12.17
CA VAL A 342 13.32 -7.06 11.48
C VAL A 342 13.16 -5.61 11.05
N VAL A 343 14.21 -4.81 11.26
CA VAL A 343 14.30 -3.45 10.73
C VAL A 343 15.70 -3.26 10.17
N GLY A 344 15.79 -2.71 8.96
CA GLY A 344 17.07 -2.36 8.39
C GLY A 344 16.95 -1.41 7.20
N GLY A 345 18.08 -0.88 6.77
CA GLY A 345 18.18 0.04 5.66
C GLY A 345 19.61 0.50 5.45
N GLY A 346 19.93 0.89 4.23
CA GLY A 346 21.25 1.36 3.85
C GLY A 346 21.18 2.66 3.08
N LEU A 347 21.56 3.76 3.74
CA LEU A 347 21.52 5.10 3.20
C LEU A 347 22.70 5.93 3.72
N ASP A 348 23.54 6.42 2.81
CA ASP A 348 24.57 7.40 3.12
C ASP A 348 23.90 8.77 3.37
N LEU A 349 23.67 9.06 4.64
CA LEU A 349 23.01 10.30 5.07
C LEU A 349 23.84 11.54 4.74
N GLN A 350 25.16 11.46 4.72
CA GLN A 350 26.01 12.60 4.36
C GLN A 350 25.92 12.90 2.86
N ALA A 351 25.98 11.88 2.03
CA ALA A 351 25.74 12.01 0.59
C ALA A 351 24.30 12.52 0.33
N ALA A 352 23.30 12.03 1.05
CA ALA A 352 21.92 12.53 0.98
C ALA A 352 21.84 14.02 1.36
N ALA A 353 22.53 14.46 2.40
CA ALA A 353 22.58 15.87 2.79
C ALA A 353 23.30 16.77 1.76
N VAL A 354 24.21 16.22 0.95
CA VAL A 354 24.80 16.95 -0.19
C VAL A 354 23.79 17.09 -1.32
N ILE A 355 23.07 16.00 -1.66
CA ILE A 355 22.03 16.02 -2.71
C ILE A 355 20.90 16.97 -2.32
N LEU A 356 20.41 16.89 -1.09
CA LEU A 356 19.37 17.79 -0.56
C LEU A 356 19.79 19.27 -0.61
N GLY A 357 21.06 19.57 -0.33
CA GLY A 357 21.62 20.92 -0.49
C GLY A 357 21.55 21.41 -1.93
N ARG A 358 21.93 20.57 -2.90
CA ARG A 358 21.81 20.90 -4.33
C ARG A 358 20.35 21.09 -4.76
N THR A 359 19.45 20.24 -4.25
CA THR A 359 18.01 20.38 -4.50
C THR A 359 17.48 21.70 -3.95
N GLN A 360 17.93 22.11 -2.75
CA GLN A 360 17.60 23.42 -2.19
C GLN A 360 18.07 24.56 -3.10
N ASP A 361 19.30 24.49 -3.63
CA ASP A 361 19.81 25.53 -4.54
C ASP A 361 18.98 25.63 -5.83
N LEU A 362 18.58 24.48 -6.39
CA LEU A 362 17.72 24.40 -7.57
C LEU A 362 16.33 24.99 -7.32
N LEU A 363 15.71 24.66 -6.17
CA LEU A 363 14.43 25.21 -5.75
C LEU A 363 14.53 26.71 -5.43
N GLY A 364 15.66 27.17 -4.87
CA GLY A 364 15.93 28.59 -4.64
C GLY A 364 16.03 29.38 -5.95
N ALA A 365 16.61 28.79 -7.00
CA ALA A 365 16.68 29.38 -8.33
C ALA A 365 15.32 29.37 -9.07
N HIS A 366 14.48 28.37 -8.78
CA HIS A 366 13.16 28.19 -9.39
C HIS A 366 12.09 27.93 -8.32
N PRO A 367 11.73 28.94 -7.51
CA PRO A 367 10.81 28.75 -6.40
C PRO A 367 9.41 28.43 -6.91
N PHE A 368 8.64 27.67 -6.11
CA PHE A 368 7.23 27.45 -6.39
C PHE A 368 6.46 28.78 -6.31
N ARG A 369 5.64 29.06 -7.33
CA ARG A 369 4.69 30.17 -7.39
C ARG A 369 3.45 29.87 -6.54
N CYS A 370 3.06 28.61 -6.47
CA CYS A 370 1.90 28.12 -5.76
C CYS A 370 2.06 28.32 -4.25
N PRO A 371 1.21 29.13 -3.58
CA PRO A 371 1.37 29.43 -2.17
C PRO A 371 1.41 28.20 -1.25
N ALA A 372 0.69 27.14 -1.62
CA ALA A 372 0.63 25.87 -0.88
C ALA A 372 1.95 25.07 -0.96
N LEU A 373 2.75 25.28 -2.00
CA LEU A 373 4.01 24.56 -2.23
C LEU A 373 5.25 25.35 -1.75
N ARG A 374 5.08 26.61 -1.34
CA ARG A 374 6.21 27.44 -0.86
C ARG A 374 6.93 26.90 0.37
N SER A 375 6.30 26.01 1.14
CA SER A 375 6.99 25.31 2.24
C SER A 375 8.03 24.31 1.71
N LEU A 376 7.80 23.72 0.53
CA LEU A 376 8.71 22.76 -0.10
C LEU A 376 10.02 23.42 -0.55
N ASP A 377 10.00 24.71 -0.92
CA ASP A 377 11.20 25.47 -1.29
C ASP A 377 12.28 25.44 -0.19
N ARG A 378 11.87 25.30 1.08
CA ARG A 378 12.78 25.26 2.23
C ARG A 378 12.98 23.87 2.82
N LEU A 379 12.13 22.90 2.47
CA LEU A 379 12.14 21.57 3.08
C LEU A 379 13.46 20.84 2.83
N ALA A 380 13.97 20.86 1.59
CA ALA A 380 15.23 20.20 1.25
C ALA A 380 16.40 20.71 2.10
N GLY A 381 16.46 22.03 2.30
CA GLY A 381 17.48 22.66 3.15
C GLY A 381 17.35 22.36 4.62
N GLN A 382 16.12 22.33 5.14
CA GLN A 382 15.86 21.95 6.52
C GLN A 382 16.28 20.51 6.80
N LEU A 383 15.98 19.59 5.88
CA LEU A 383 16.39 18.19 5.99
C LEU A 383 17.92 18.06 5.90
N ALA A 384 18.57 18.73 4.94
CA ALA A 384 20.03 18.73 4.83
C ALA A 384 20.71 19.25 6.10
N PHE A 385 20.17 20.33 6.67
CA PHE A 385 20.66 20.89 7.93
C PHE A 385 20.44 19.94 9.12
N GLN A 386 19.25 19.34 9.23
CA GLN A 386 18.93 18.38 10.30
C GLN A 386 19.88 17.18 10.26
N ILE A 387 20.09 16.57 9.08
CA ILE A 387 21.01 15.45 8.94
C ILE A 387 22.43 15.82 9.41
N ARG A 388 22.94 16.99 9.00
CA ARG A 388 24.30 17.43 9.36
C ARG A 388 24.48 17.83 10.82
N THR A 389 23.41 18.19 11.52
CA THR A 389 23.49 18.77 12.88
C THR A 389 22.95 17.87 13.97
N GLN A 390 22.02 16.97 13.65
CA GLN A 390 21.36 16.10 14.61
C GLN A 390 22.02 14.72 14.75
N ILE A 391 22.94 14.36 13.85
CA ILE A 391 23.69 13.12 13.92
C ILE A 391 25.07 13.45 14.52
N PRO A 392 25.28 13.23 15.83
CA PRO A 392 26.55 13.53 16.47
C PRO A 392 27.61 12.48 16.10
N PRO A 393 28.90 12.85 16.08
CA PRO A 393 29.96 11.86 16.03
C PRO A 393 29.91 10.91 17.23
N PRO A 394 30.20 9.61 17.06
CA PRO A 394 30.61 8.93 15.82
C PRO A 394 29.46 8.36 14.97
N LEU A 395 28.19 8.70 15.26
CA LEU A 395 27.03 8.14 14.54
C LEU A 395 26.93 8.64 13.09
N ASP A 396 27.66 9.70 12.75
CA ASP A 396 27.78 10.23 11.38
C ASP A 396 28.54 9.28 10.44
N GLU A 397 29.29 8.32 10.98
CA GLU A 397 29.92 7.23 10.23
C GLU A 397 28.95 6.09 9.90
N VAL A 398 27.76 6.02 10.53
CA VAL A 398 26.79 4.93 10.28
C VAL A 398 26.10 5.16 8.94
N LEU A 399 26.23 4.17 8.06
CA LEU A 399 25.69 4.20 6.70
C LEU A 399 24.47 3.31 6.53
N GLY A 400 24.23 2.42 7.49
CA GLY A 400 23.11 1.51 7.44
C GLY A 400 23.29 0.36 8.40
N GLY A 401 22.35 -0.56 8.36
CA GLY A 401 22.42 -1.77 9.13
C GLY A 401 21.09 -2.50 9.14
N ARG A 402 21.08 -3.63 9.82
CA ARG A 402 19.88 -4.38 10.12
C ARG A 402 19.93 -4.91 11.53
N VAL A 403 18.75 -5.00 12.13
CA VAL A 403 18.51 -5.66 13.40
C VAL A 403 17.38 -6.63 13.17
N THR A 404 17.64 -7.90 13.47
CA THR A 404 16.66 -8.97 13.46
C THR A 404 16.44 -9.41 14.90
N LEU A 405 15.18 -9.36 15.33
CA LEU A 405 14.70 -9.92 16.58
C LEU A 405 14.09 -11.29 16.25
N ASP A 406 14.80 -12.36 16.57
CA ASP A 406 14.38 -13.73 16.24
C ASP A 406 13.25 -14.20 17.16
N ASP A 407 13.41 -13.98 18.47
CA ASP A 407 12.44 -14.38 19.49
C ASP A 407 12.63 -13.63 20.82
N VAL A 408 11.64 -13.78 21.71
CA VAL A 408 11.71 -13.40 23.13
C VAL A 408 11.30 -14.61 23.97
N GLU A 409 12.26 -15.18 24.69
CA GLU A 409 12.04 -16.29 25.61
C GLU A 409 11.73 -15.76 27.01
N VAL A 410 10.67 -16.25 27.66
CA VAL A 410 10.30 -15.84 29.02
C VAL A 410 10.44 -17.03 29.96
N ASP A 411 11.27 -16.88 30.98
CA ASP A 411 11.50 -17.88 32.02
C ASP A 411 11.37 -17.26 33.44
N PRO A 412 11.50 -18.04 34.53
CA PRO A 412 11.39 -17.50 35.89
C PRO A 412 12.43 -16.43 36.26
N SER A 413 13.53 -16.32 35.50
CA SER A 413 14.58 -15.31 35.69
C SER A 413 14.33 -14.02 34.91
N GLY A 414 13.43 -14.03 33.92
CA GLY A 414 13.01 -12.85 33.17
C GLY A 414 12.71 -13.14 31.70
N ALA A 415 12.63 -12.06 30.92
CA ALA A 415 12.59 -12.15 29.46
C ALA A 415 14.01 -12.07 28.90
N HIS A 416 14.34 -12.97 27.99
CA HIS A 416 15.61 -13.04 27.26
C HIS A 416 15.35 -12.81 25.79
N VAL A 417 16.12 -11.89 25.21
CA VAL A 417 15.95 -11.49 23.82
C VAL A 417 16.95 -12.23 22.95
N LEU A 418 16.46 -12.88 21.89
CA LEU A 418 17.27 -13.48 20.84
C LEU A 418 17.24 -12.53 19.64
N ALA A 419 18.37 -11.88 19.39
CA ALA A 419 18.50 -10.92 18.30
C ALA A 419 19.89 -10.97 17.70
N HIS A 420 20.01 -10.58 16.44
CA HIS A 420 21.27 -10.41 15.75
C HIS A 420 21.20 -9.26 14.75
N GLY A 421 22.35 -8.76 14.32
CA GLY A 421 22.37 -7.70 13.35
C GLY A 421 23.77 -7.30 12.92
N VAL A 422 23.80 -6.42 11.93
CA VAL A 422 25.03 -5.84 11.40
C VAL A 422 24.82 -4.34 11.19
N VAL A 423 25.82 -3.56 11.57
CA VAL A 423 25.94 -2.14 11.27
C VAL A 423 27.01 -1.96 10.21
N VAL A 424 26.67 -1.20 9.17
CA VAL A 424 27.60 -0.78 8.12
C VAL A 424 28.02 0.66 8.41
N ALA A 425 29.32 0.90 8.49
CA ALA A 425 29.88 2.22 8.76
C ALA A 425 31.00 2.60 7.78
N GLY A 426 31.25 3.90 7.62
CA GLY A 426 32.42 4.42 6.92
C GLY A 426 33.70 3.92 7.60
N SER A 427 33.76 4.07 8.91
CA SER A 427 34.73 3.45 9.82
C SER A 427 34.05 2.95 11.09
N THR A 428 34.36 1.72 11.50
CA THR A 428 33.82 1.11 12.74
C THR A 428 34.66 1.43 13.98
N ALA A 429 35.89 1.96 13.84
CA ALA A 429 36.76 2.27 14.98
C ALA A 429 36.18 3.33 15.92
N PRO A 430 35.72 4.50 15.43
CA PRO A 430 35.15 5.52 16.32
C PRO A 430 33.91 5.02 17.07
N LEU A 431 33.10 4.16 16.44
CA LEU A 431 31.93 3.54 17.07
C LEU A 431 32.32 2.63 18.22
N VAL A 432 33.30 1.75 18.01
CA VAL A 432 33.81 0.84 19.06
C VAL A 432 34.48 1.62 20.18
N ASP A 433 35.30 2.63 19.86
CA ASP A 433 35.99 3.46 20.86
C ASP A 433 34.99 4.22 21.75
N ALA A 434 33.96 4.81 21.15
CA ALA A 434 32.90 5.49 21.90
C ALA A 434 32.12 4.52 22.78
N ALA A 435 31.79 3.32 22.27
CA ALA A 435 31.10 2.31 23.05
C ALA A 435 31.99 1.76 24.19
N ALA A 436 33.29 1.60 23.97
CA ALA A 436 34.26 1.15 24.97
C ALA A 436 34.43 2.14 26.13
N SER A 437 34.14 3.43 25.91
CA SER A 437 34.11 4.43 27.00
C SER A 437 33.00 4.17 28.03
N VAL A 438 31.92 3.47 27.63
CA VAL A 438 30.80 3.10 28.49
C VAL A 438 30.92 1.64 28.95
N VAL A 439 31.33 0.74 28.06
CA VAL A 439 31.49 -0.69 28.31
C VAL A 439 32.93 -1.12 28.00
N PRO A 440 33.85 -1.08 28.99
CA PRO A 440 35.29 -1.28 28.75
C PRO A 440 35.66 -2.62 28.10
N GLN A 441 34.81 -3.64 28.23
CA GLN A 441 35.01 -4.95 27.58
C GLN A 441 35.06 -4.83 26.04
N LEU A 442 34.44 -3.80 25.46
CA LEU A 442 34.46 -3.55 24.02
C LEU A 442 35.83 -3.14 23.48
N ALA A 443 36.75 -2.69 24.33
CA ALA A 443 38.12 -2.40 23.91
C ALA A 443 38.87 -3.65 23.40
N ALA A 444 38.37 -4.85 23.71
CA ALA A 444 38.91 -6.10 23.19
C ALA A 444 38.42 -6.47 21.78
N VAL A 445 37.41 -5.76 21.25
CA VAL A 445 36.86 -6.01 19.90
C VAL A 445 37.88 -5.57 18.86
N ALA A 446 38.61 -6.53 18.31
CA ALA A 446 39.57 -6.32 17.24
C ALA A 446 38.89 -6.28 15.86
N ASP A 447 39.62 -5.76 14.86
CA ASP A 447 39.17 -5.69 13.47
C ASP A 447 39.54 -6.96 12.67
N ASP A 448 39.32 -8.13 13.27
CA ASP A 448 39.67 -9.45 12.71
C ASP A 448 38.43 -10.34 12.47
N GLY A 449 37.25 -9.86 12.86
CA GLY A 449 35.99 -10.58 12.82
C GLY A 449 35.84 -11.63 13.93
N ALA A 450 36.76 -11.70 14.89
CA ALA A 450 36.63 -12.59 16.03
C ALA A 450 35.59 -12.02 17.02
N PRO A 451 34.63 -12.83 17.49
CA PRO A 451 33.62 -12.37 18.42
C PRO A 451 34.18 -12.21 19.82
N VAL A 452 33.78 -11.13 20.48
CA VAL A 452 34.01 -10.86 21.90
C VAL A 452 32.67 -10.91 22.61
N VAL A 453 32.57 -11.70 23.67
CA VAL A 453 31.39 -11.74 24.54
C VAL A 453 31.48 -10.60 25.55
N VAL A 454 30.44 -9.80 25.60
CA VAL A 454 30.28 -8.67 26.52
C VAL A 454 29.12 -8.95 27.44
N SER A 455 29.39 -8.98 28.74
CA SER A 455 28.33 -9.16 29.72
C SER A 455 27.56 -7.86 29.93
N THR A 456 26.22 -7.94 29.85
CA THR A 456 25.32 -6.82 30.15
C THR A 456 24.96 -6.75 31.63
N ALA A 457 25.48 -7.67 32.46
CA ALA A 457 25.30 -7.65 33.89
C ALA A 457 25.79 -6.31 34.50
N GLY A 458 24.90 -5.64 35.24
CA GLY A 458 25.20 -4.34 35.85
C GLY A 458 24.87 -3.12 34.98
N PHE A 459 24.41 -3.32 33.75
CA PHE A 459 23.86 -2.25 32.90
C PHE A 459 22.32 -2.26 32.89
N GLN A 460 21.70 -1.15 32.46
CA GLN A 460 20.23 -1.05 32.32
C GLN A 460 19.65 -1.98 31.22
N VAL A 461 20.52 -2.70 30.52
CA VAL A 461 20.20 -3.60 29.41
C VAL A 461 20.43 -5.07 29.76
N SER A 462 20.43 -5.45 31.04
CA SER A 462 20.64 -6.83 31.48
C SER A 462 19.62 -7.84 30.92
N TRP A 463 18.47 -7.37 30.43
CA TRP A 463 17.45 -8.17 29.73
C TRP A 463 17.90 -8.67 28.35
N LEU A 464 19.01 -8.14 27.81
CA LEU A 464 19.62 -8.64 26.58
C LEU A 464 20.48 -9.90 26.80
N GLY A 465 20.83 -10.23 28.06
CA GLY A 465 21.82 -11.26 28.35
C GLY A 465 23.21 -10.89 27.83
N ASP A 466 24.10 -11.87 27.73
CA ASP A 466 25.43 -11.64 27.17
C ASP A 466 25.33 -11.38 25.65
N VAL A 467 26.11 -10.40 25.16
CA VAL A 467 26.10 -9.97 23.75
C VAL A 467 27.43 -10.35 23.12
N ALA A 468 27.41 -11.09 22.02
CA ALA A 468 28.60 -11.27 21.18
C ALA A 468 28.72 -10.09 20.22
N ILE A 469 29.93 -9.57 20.03
CA ILE A 469 30.22 -8.46 19.11
C ILE A 469 31.48 -8.80 18.33
N ALA A 470 31.45 -8.61 17.01
CA ALA A 470 32.62 -8.75 16.14
C ALA A 470 32.69 -7.60 15.15
N ARG A 471 33.89 -7.30 14.67
CA ARG A 471 34.15 -6.22 13.72
C ARG A 471 35.08 -6.68 12.61
N ARG A 472 34.75 -6.32 11.36
CA ARG A 472 35.62 -6.52 10.19
C ARG A 472 35.43 -5.40 9.17
N GLY A 473 36.45 -4.56 9.02
CA GLY A 473 36.44 -3.40 8.16
C GLY A 473 35.26 -2.46 8.47
N ARG A 474 34.32 -2.39 7.53
CA ARG A 474 33.13 -1.52 7.60
C ARG A 474 31.96 -2.14 8.36
N LEU A 475 32.10 -3.37 8.84
CA LEU A 475 31.02 -4.13 9.46
C LEU A 475 31.26 -4.28 10.95
N LEU A 476 30.20 -4.03 11.72
CA LEU A 476 30.11 -4.33 13.15
C LEU A 476 28.89 -5.21 13.36
N GLY A 477 29.11 -6.49 13.68
CA GLY A 477 28.04 -7.44 13.96
C GLY A 477 27.80 -7.60 15.46
N PHE A 478 26.57 -7.91 15.81
CA PHE A 478 26.17 -8.23 17.18
C PHE A 478 25.12 -9.35 17.20
N ALA A 479 25.08 -10.11 18.28
CA ALA A 479 23.99 -11.04 18.56
C ALA A 479 23.87 -11.33 20.06
N THR A 480 22.71 -11.80 20.45
CA THR A 480 22.36 -12.17 21.83
C THR A 480 21.84 -13.60 21.89
N GLY A 481 21.95 -14.22 23.06
CA GLY A 481 21.45 -15.57 23.32
C GLY A 481 22.44 -16.71 23.09
N PRO A 482 21.99 -17.97 23.21
CA PRO A 482 22.88 -19.15 23.30
C PRO A 482 23.75 -19.39 22.06
N ALA A 483 23.31 -18.92 20.89
CA ALA A 483 24.00 -19.06 19.61
C ALA A 483 24.73 -17.77 19.17
N ALA A 484 24.85 -16.76 20.05
CA ALA A 484 25.33 -15.42 19.70
C ALA A 484 26.71 -15.42 19.04
N LEU A 485 27.65 -16.26 19.51
CA LEU A 485 28.99 -16.35 18.94
C LEU A 485 28.97 -16.81 17.48
N ALA A 486 28.27 -17.90 17.18
CA ALA A 486 28.16 -18.44 15.83
C ALA A 486 27.37 -17.52 14.90
N ALA A 487 26.33 -16.86 15.42
CA ALA A 487 25.54 -15.89 14.67
C ALA A 487 26.40 -14.68 14.27
N VAL A 488 27.14 -14.08 15.20
CA VAL A 488 28.00 -12.91 14.92
C VAL A 488 29.16 -13.24 13.99
N GLU A 489 29.77 -14.41 14.16
CA GLU A 489 30.77 -14.89 13.21
C GLU A 489 30.17 -15.03 11.80
N HIS A 490 28.95 -15.57 11.67
CA HIS A 490 28.28 -15.66 10.38
C HIS A 490 27.97 -14.28 9.78
N GLU A 491 27.53 -13.33 10.60
CA GLU A 491 27.23 -11.95 10.19
C GLU A 491 28.46 -11.23 9.62
N VAL A 492 29.58 -11.31 10.34
CA VAL A 492 30.79 -10.51 10.05
C VAL A 492 31.76 -11.25 9.13
N ALA A 493 31.84 -12.58 9.24
CA ALA A 493 32.68 -13.39 8.35
C ALA A 493 31.99 -13.71 7.02
N GLY A 494 30.68 -13.96 7.04
CA GLY A 494 29.91 -14.27 5.83
C GLY A 494 29.70 -13.08 4.90
N ALA A 495 29.82 -11.85 5.40
CA ALA A 495 29.61 -10.63 4.62
C ALA A 495 30.82 -10.22 3.74
N GLY A 496 32.02 -10.74 3.99
CA GLY A 496 33.21 -10.47 3.18
C GLY A 496 33.28 -11.30 1.89
N ASP A 497 32.68 -12.50 1.89
CA ASP A 497 32.80 -13.49 0.81
C ASP A 497 31.46 -13.81 0.10
N ARG A 498 30.31 -13.35 0.62
CA ARG A 498 29.03 -13.50 -0.06
C ARG A 498 28.90 -12.46 -1.16
N GLU A 499 28.91 -12.92 -2.40
CA GLU A 499 28.23 -12.25 -3.49
C GLU A 499 26.78 -12.02 -3.03
N VAL A 500 26.44 -10.77 -2.69
CA VAL A 500 25.12 -10.42 -2.14
C VAL A 500 24.08 -10.77 -3.21
N ALA A 501 23.27 -11.80 -2.94
CA ALA A 501 22.16 -12.14 -3.80
C ALA A 501 21.09 -11.05 -3.66
N GLY A 502 21.01 -10.16 -4.65
CA GLY A 502 20.02 -9.08 -4.68
C GLY A 502 20.51 -7.76 -4.08
N ARG A 503 19.84 -6.67 -4.46
CA ARG A 503 20.17 -5.31 -4.01
C ARG A 503 19.45 -5.03 -2.70
N SER A 504 20.16 -4.47 -1.72
CA SER A 504 19.59 -4.14 -0.40
C SER A 504 18.56 -3.02 -0.52
N PRO A 505 17.34 -3.17 0.01
CA PRO A 505 16.36 -2.09 -0.01
C PRO A 505 16.85 -0.89 0.81
N LEU A 506 16.37 0.31 0.47
CA LEU A 506 16.65 1.53 1.24
C LEU A 506 16.10 1.44 2.67
N LEU A 507 14.95 0.76 2.82
CA LEU A 507 14.31 0.47 4.09
C LEU A 507 13.60 -0.88 4.00
N LEU A 508 13.69 -1.68 5.05
CA LEU A 508 12.90 -2.89 5.25
C LEU A 508 12.45 -2.93 6.71
N ILE A 509 11.17 -3.21 6.89
CA ILE A 509 10.53 -3.43 8.18
C ILE A 509 9.70 -4.69 8.03
N GLY A 510 9.93 -5.69 8.88
CA GLY A 510 9.12 -6.90 8.92
C GLY A 510 8.80 -7.26 10.36
N TYR A 511 7.63 -7.86 10.61
CA TYR A 511 7.27 -8.31 11.94
C TYR A 511 6.15 -9.36 11.91
N ASP A 512 6.20 -10.24 12.90
CA ASP A 512 5.15 -11.22 13.16
C ASP A 512 4.11 -10.61 14.09
N VAL A 513 2.98 -10.21 13.52
CA VAL A 513 1.91 -9.54 14.26
C VAL A 513 1.39 -10.44 15.38
N LEU A 514 1.17 -11.72 15.10
CA LEU A 514 0.52 -12.64 16.03
C LEU A 514 1.41 -12.91 17.23
N ARG A 515 2.70 -13.24 17.01
CA ARG A 515 3.66 -13.44 18.11
C ARG A 515 3.82 -12.19 18.96
N ILE A 516 3.86 -11.00 18.35
CA ILE A 516 3.95 -9.74 19.10
C ILE A 516 2.69 -9.55 19.97
N LEU A 517 1.51 -9.84 19.44
CA LEU A 517 0.26 -9.79 20.21
C LEU A 517 0.23 -10.82 21.34
N GLU A 518 0.76 -12.03 21.12
CA GLU A 518 0.88 -13.08 22.13
C GLU A 518 1.83 -12.66 23.27
N LEU A 519 3.01 -12.14 22.92
CA LEU A 519 4.00 -11.66 23.88
C LEU A 519 3.50 -10.47 24.71
N SER A 520 2.73 -9.57 24.12
CA SER A 520 2.16 -8.43 24.84
C SER A 520 1.00 -8.80 25.77
N GLY A 521 0.52 -10.05 25.73
CA GLY A 521 -0.72 -10.46 26.40
C GLY A 521 -1.97 -9.77 25.84
N ALA A 522 -1.83 -9.00 24.76
CA ALA A 522 -2.88 -8.18 24.17
C ALA A 522 -3.81 -8.99 23.25
N THR A 523 -3.62 -10.30 23.11
CA THR A 523 -4.59 -11.18 22.44
C THR A 523 -6.00 -11.07 23.03
N SER A 524 -6.11 -10.62 24.29
CA SER A 524 -7.38 -10.39 24.99
C SER A 524 -7.90 -8.94 24.97
N THR A 525 -7.12 -7.95 24.52
CA THR A 525 -7.40 -6.50 24.73
C THR A 525 -7.39 -5.65 23.46
N LEU A 526 -7.37 -6.26 22.27
CA LEU A 526 -7.48 -5.50 21.02
C LEU A 526 -8.76 -4.64 20.99
N PRO A 527 -8.68 -3.33 20.64
CA PRO A 527 -9.83 -2.43 20.67
C PRO A 527 -10.86 -2.82 19.61
N GLY A 528 -12.03 -3.25 20.05
CA GLY A 528 -13.11 -3.74 19.20
C GLY A 528 -13.60 -5.07 19.76
N GLY A 529 -14.66 -5.03 20.57
CA GLY A 529 -15.19 -6.18 21.29
C GLY A 529 -15.75 -7.27 20.37
N ASP A 530 -14.87 -8.06 19.78
CA ASP A 530 -14.94 -9.51 19.64
C ASP A 530 -13.54 -9.95 19.16
N SER A 531 -12.74 -10.51 20.06
CA SER A 531 -11.33 -10.89 19.82
C SER A 531 -11.14 -11.97 18.75
N GLY A 532 -12.22 -12.49 18.14
CA GLY A 532 -12.18 -13.46 17.07
C GLY A 532 -11.65 -12.91 15.74
N MET A 533 -12.08 -11.72 15.32
CA MET A 533 -11.87 -11.21 13.94
C MET A 533 -10.42 -10.85 13.64
N VAL A 534 -9.85 -9.94 14.44
CA VAL A 534 -8.46 -9.47 14.26
C VAL A 534 -7.50 -10.66 14.43
N THR A 535 -7.80 -11.53 15.38
CA THR A 535 -7.05 -12.77 15.57
C THR A 535 -7.22 -13.73 14.40
N GLN A 536 -8.39 -13.84 13.76
CA GLN A 536 -8.59 -14.76 12.63
C GLN A 536 -7.86 -14.29 11.37
N PHE A 537 -7.87 -12.98 11.07
CA PHE A 537 -7.05 -12.43 9.99
C PHE A 537 -5.55 -12.66 10.26
N TYR A 538 -5.07 -12.33 11.47
CA TYR A 538 -3.66 -12.53 11.83
C TYR A 538 -3.27 -14.00 12.10
N ARG A 539 -4.23 -14.93 12.23
CA ARG A 539 -3.94 -16.37 12.19
C ARG A 539 -3.56 -16.83 10.78
N ASN A 540 -4.19 -16.23 9.78
CA ASN A 540 -3.94 -16.52 8.37
C ASN A 540 -2.78 -15.68 7.80
N VAL A 541 -2.38 -14.63 8.52
CA VAL A 541 -1.32 -13.68 8.16
C VAL A 541 -0.22 -13.74 9.21
N SER A 542 0.82 -14.53 8.95
CA SER A 542 1.86 -14.82 9.94
C SER A 542 2.96 -13.76 9.98
N PHE A 543 3.25 -13.10 8.86
CA PHE A 543 4.34 -12.12 8.79
C PHE A 543 4.02 -10.98 7.84
N LEU A 544 4.20 -9.74 8.30
CA LEU A 544 4.06 -8.54 7.49
C LEU A 544 5.45 -8.00 7.15
N VAL A 545 5.64 -7.58 5.90
CA VAL A 545 6.87 -6.94 5.41
C VAL A 545 6.52 -5.67 4.65
N MET A 546 7.21 -4.59 4.96
CA MET A 546 7.22 -3.37 4.18
C MET A 546 8.66 -3.11 3.72
N SER A 547 8.87 -2.83 2.45
CA SER A 547 10.17 -2.38 1.95
C SER A 547 10.05 -1.20 1.01
N VAL A 548 11.06 -0.32 1.04
CA VAL A 548 11.24 0.77 0.10
C VAL A 548 12.52 0.51 -0.68
N ASP A 549 12.40 0.54 -1.99
CA ASP A 549 13.48 0.23 -2.92
C ASP A 549 13.49 1.25 -4.06
N VAL A 550 14.65 1.48 -4.66
CA VAL A 550 14.82 2.25 -5.89
C VAL A 550 15.45 1.39 -6.98
N ASP A 551 14.91 1.41 -8.19
CA ASP A 551 15.52 0.74 -9.32
C ASP A 551 15.36 1.62 -10.57
N PRO A 552 15.89 1.23 -11.75
CA PRO A 552 15.77 2.03 -12.97
C PRO A 552 14.33 2.38 -13.39
N ARG A 553 13.32 1.70 -12.83
CA ARG A 553 11.89 1.93 -13.09
C ARG A 553 11.26 2.92 -12.08
N GLY A 554 11.99 3.37 -11.08
CA GLY A 554 11.55 4.36 -10.08
C GLY A 554 11.64 3.88 -8.64
N VAL A 555 10.84 4.48 -7.76
CA VAL A 555 10.78 4.16 -6.32
C VAL A 555 9.61 3.22 -6.05
N ALA A 556 9.89 2.08 -5.44
CA ALA A 556 8.90 1.06 -5.10
C ALA A 556 8.70 0.96 -3.59
N LEU A 557 7.46 1.07 -3.14
CA LEU A 557 7.00 0.60 -1.85
C LEU A 557 6.37 -0.78 -2.04
N ARG A 558 6.90 -1.79 -1.38
CA ARG A 558 6.32 -3.14 -1.36
C ARG A 558 5.72 -3.44 0.00
N LEU A 559 4.53 -4.02 0.01
CA LEU A 559 3.87 -4.56 1.19
C LEU A 559 3.63 -6.03 0.95
N GLY A 560 4.39 -6.86 1.65
CA GLY A 560 4.33 -8.31 1.65
C GLY A 560 3.59 -8.85 2.85
N VAL A 561 2.86 -9.94 2.63
CA VAL A 561 2.15 -10.70 3.65
C VAL A 561 2.46 -12.17 3.41
N SER A 562 2.93 -12.87 4.43
CA SER A 562 3.10 -14.32 4.40
C SER A 562 1.85 -15.02 4.94
N PHE A 563 1.40 -16.05 4.22
CA PHE A 563 0.28 -16.91 4.62
C PHE A 563 0.73 -18.23 5.26
N ASP A 564 2.03 -18.38 5.51
CA ASP A 564 2.58 -19.63 6.04
C ASP A 564 1.91 -19.95 7.39
N ALA A 565 1.07 -20.98 7.36
CA ALA A 565 0.33 -21.49 8.51
C ALA A 565 1.31 -22.36 9.30
N ARG A 566 1.78 -21.83 10.42
CA ARG A 566 2.59 -22.59 11.37
C ARG A 566 1.83 -23.76 11.97
#